data_AF-A0A942MDI5-F1
#
_entry.id   AF-A0A942MDI5-F1
#
_cell.length_a   1.000
_cell.length_b   1.000
_cell.length_c   1.000
_cell.angle_alpha   90.00
_cell.angle_beta   90.00
_cell.angle_gamma   90.00
#
_symmetry.space_group_name_H-M   'P 1'
#
loop_
_entity.id
_entity.type
_entity.pdbx_description
1 polymer ?
#
loop_
_entity_poly.entity_id
_entity_poly.type
_entity_poly.pdbx_seq_one_letter_code
_entity_poly.pdbx_strand_id
1 'polypeptide(L)'
;MCEYYFDDERAIAYKIYPVVSSTLKDEKSGVEKAILVHTNVKATNFKKEKARRPLSEVYPLSHYDKETAVAAFYEKILARVLDGARKISEQEYDLIKNRVEVGTV
;
A
#
# COMPACT_ATOMS: atom_id res chain seq x y z
N MET A 1 3.95 -1.27 -11.37
CA MET A 1 2.52 -1.45 -11.71
C MET A 1 1.71 -1.41 -10.42
N CYS A 2 0.44 -1.00 -10.43
CA CYS A 2 -0.39 -1.07 -9.21
C CYS A 2 -0.85 -2.51 -8.97
N GLU A 3 -1.13 -2.84 -7.72
CA GLU A 3 -1.77 -4.10 -7.35
C GLU A 3 -3.19 -3.84 -6.81
N TYR A 4 -4.05 -4.84 -6.97
CA TYR A 4 -5.48 -4.72 -6.67
C TYR A 4 -5.92 -5.86 -5.76
N TYR A 5 -6.67 -5.54 -4.71
CA TYR A 5 -7.16 -6.51 -3.73
C TYR A 5 -8.61 -6.23 -3.36
N PHE A 6 -9.32 -7.25 -2.90
CA PHE A 6 -10.69 -7.14 -2.39
C PHE A 6 -10.85 -7.92 -1.10
N ASP A 7 -11.37 -7.25 -0.07
CA ASP A 7 -11.78 -7.83 1.21
C ASP A 7 -13.29 -8.06 1.14
N ASP A 8 -13.68 -9.33 0.97
CA ASP A 8 -15.08 -9.77 0.85
C ASP A 8 -15.86 -9.54 2.16
N GLU A 9 -15.22 -9.66 3.33
CA GLU A 9 -15.89 -9.50 4.64
C GLU A 9 -16.26 -8.04 4.92
N ARG A 10 -15.34 -7.13 4.60
CA ARG A 10 -15.53 -5.68 4.82
C ARG A 10 -16.13 -4.98 3.61
N ALA A 11 -16.24 -5.67 2.48
CA ALA A 11 -16.64 -5.14 1.19
C ALA A 11 -15.77 -3.93 0.79
N ILE A 12 -14.44 -4.09 0.84
CA ILE A 12 -13.47 -3.03 0.53
C ILE A 12 -12.56 -3.46 -0.61
N ALA A 13 -12.48 -2.64 -1.66
CA ALA A 13 -11.51 -2.80 -2.74
C ALA A 13 -10.30 -1.89 -2.51
N TYR A 14 -9.10 -2.46 -2.59
CA TYR A 14 -7.83 -1.76 -2.41
C TYR A 14 -7.08 -1.65 -3.74
N LYS A 15 -6.56 -0.46 -4.03
CA LYS A 15 -5.54 -0.21 -5.04
C LYS A 15 -4.24 0.18 -4.34
N ILE A 16 -3.25 -0.69 -4.45
CA ILE A 16 -1.91 -0.51 -3.88
C ILE A 16 -1.01 0.07 -4.97
N TYR A 17 -0.47 1.25 -4.72
CA TYR A 17 0.48 1.87 -5.62
C TYR A 17 1.85 1.16 -5.52
N PRO A 18 2.75 1.34 -6.50
CA PRO A 18 4.09 0.78 -6.42
C PRO A 18 4.76 1.17 -5.10
N VAL A 19 5.31 0.17 -4.40
CA VAL A 19 6.15 0.42 -3.22
C VAL A 19 7.47 1.03 -3.67
N VAL A 20 7.84 2.15 -3.07
CA VAL A 20 9.06 2.90 -3.39
C VAL A 20 9.94 2.97 -2.16
N SER A 21 11.24 2.68 -2.34
CA SER A 21 12.26 2.85 -1.31
C SER A 21 13.19 4.01 -1.66
N SER A 22 13.44 4.91 -0.71
CA SER A 22 14.41 5.98 -0.82
C SER A 22 15.38 5.97 0.36
N THR A 23 16.62 6.38 0.15
CA THR A 23 17.58 6.48 1.25
C THR A 23 17.44 7.82 1.95
N LEU A 24 17.35 7.79 3.28
CA LEU A 24 17.37 8.98 4.14
C LEU A 24 18.81 9.30 4.50
N LYS A 25 19.23 10.54 4.21
CA LYS A 25 20.54 11.07 4.56
C LYS A 25 20.43 11.94 5.81
N ASP A 26 21.43 11.84 6.66
CA ASP A 26 21.59 12.76 7.77
C ASP A 26 21.97 14.14 7.21
N GLU A 27 21.19 15.17 7.53
CA GLU A 27 21.36 16.51 6.97
C GLU A 27 22.70 17.18 7.34
N LYS A 28 23.35 16.72 8.42
CA LYS A 28 24.61 17.29 8.91
C LYS A 28 25.84 16.62 8.30
N SER A 29 25.77 15.32 8.07
CA SER A 29 26.91 14.51 7.62
C SER A 29 26.80 14.05 6.17
N GLY A 30 25.62 14.15 5.56
CA GLY A 30 25.35 13.62 4.21
C GLY A 30 25.39 12.10 4.10
N VAL A 31 25.60 11.41 5.23
CA VAL A 31 25.69 9.95 5.31
C VAL A 31 24.29 9.34 5.27
N GLU A 32 24.13 8.31 4.45
CA GLU A 32 22.92 7.50 4.41
C GLU A 32 22.74 6.76 5.75
N LYS A 33 21.60 6.96 6.41
CA LYS A 33 21.35 6.42 7.77
C LYS A 33 20.23 5.40 7.81
N ALA A 34 19.25 5.54 6.93
CA ALA A 34 18.07 4.68 6.90
C ALA A 34 17.45 4.61 5.51
N ILE A 35 16.53 3.67 5.32
CA ILE A 35 15.72 3.49 4.13
C ILE A 35 14.29 3.83 4.49
N LEU A 36 13.69 4.80 3.81
CA LEU A 36 12.25 5.05 3.85
C LEU A 36 11.59 4.20 2.78
N VAL A 37 10.73 3.26 3.19
CA VAL A 37 9.86 2.53 2.28
C VAL A 37 8.46 3.10 2.39
N HIS A 38 7.83 3.42 1.27
CA HIS A 38 6.49 3.98 1.26
C HIS A 38 5.66 3.53 0.06
N THR A 39 4.34 3.56 0.23
CA THR A 39 3.36 3.38 -0.83
C THR A 39 2.09 4.18 -0.52
N ASN A 40 1.26 4.37 -1.54
CA ASN A 40 -0.09 4.87 -1.37
C ASN A 40 -1.08 3.72 -1.50
N VAL A 41 -2.10 3.74 -0.64
CA VAL A 41 -3.22 2.80 -0.71
C VAL A 41 -4.49 3.60 -0.92
N LYS A 42 -5.25 3.26 -1.96
CA LYS A 42 -6.62 3.75 -2.13
C LYS A 42 -7.58 2.64 -1.75
N ALA A 43 -8.42 2.89 -0.75
CA ALA A 43 -9.52 2.00 -0.38
C ALA A 43 -10.84 2.56 -0.93
N THR A 44 -11.67 1.68 -1.49
CA THR A 44 -13.01 1.98 -1.99
C THR A 44 -13.99 1.07 -1.23
N ASN A 45 -14.89 1.64 -0.44
CA ASN A 45 -15.90 0.88 0.30
C ASN A 45 -17.32 1.39 -0.04
N PHE A 46 -18.34 0.63 0.35
CA PHE A 46 -19.76 0.91 0.11
C PHE A 46 -20.39 1.96 1.06
N LYS A 47 -19.69 2.48 2.09
CA LYS A 47 -20.31 3.29 3.16
C LYS A 47 -19.59 4.57 3.60
N LYS A 48 -18.29 4.77 3.35
CA LYS A 48 -17.47 5.93 3.77
C LYS A 48 -16.21 6.14 2.94
N GLU A 49 -16.07 7.37 2.44
CA GLU A 49 -14.87 8.09 1.96
C GLU A 49 -13.74 7.29 1.30
N LYS A 50 -13.45 7.66 0.03
CA LYS A 50 -12.30 7.21 -0.78
C LYS A 50 -10.97 7.65 -0.15
N ALA A 51 -10.61 7.10 1.00
CA ALA A 51 -9.41 7.48 1.74
C ALA A 51 -8.17 7.00 0.99
N ARG A 52 -7.35 7.94 0.54
CA ARG A 52 -5.95 7.67 0.19
C ARG A 52 -5.15 7.66 1.48
N ARG A 53 -4.55 6.53 1.81
CA ARG A 53 -3.69 6.38 2.98
C ARG A 53 -2.25 6.19 2.51
N PRO A 54 -1.35 7.17 2.74
CA PRO A 54 0.07 6.91 2.61
C PRO A 54 0.48 5.95 3.72
N LEU A 55 1.21 4.90 3.35
CA LEU A 55 1.86 3.98 4.27
C LEU A 55 3.36 4.15 4.11
N SER A 56 4.06 4.37 5.21
CA SER A 56 5.51 4.50 5.18
C SER A 56 6.14 3.95 6.44
N GLU A 57 7.32 3.38 6.31
CA GLU A 57 8.11 2.83 7.40
C GLU A 57 9.59 3.12 7.16
N VAL A 58 10.35 3.32 8.24
CA VAL A 58 11.78 3.62 8.19
C VAL A 58 12.58 2.42 8.70
N TYR A 59 13.53 1.97 7.90
CA TYR A 59 14.39 0.83 8.18
C TYR A 59 15.84 1.27 8.37
N PRO A 60 16.52 0.89 9.45
CA PRO A 60 17.92 1.26 9.67
C PRO A 60 18.86 0.50 8.72
N LEU A 61 19.82 1.20 8.11
CA LEU A 61 20.80 0.60 7.19
C LEU A 61 21.76 -0.40 7.86
N SER A 62 21.82 -0.40 9.20
CA SER A 62 22.61 -1.38 9.95
C SER A 62 22.05 -2.80 9.89
N HIS A 63 20.77 -2.96 9.53
CA HIS A 63 20.07 -4.25 9.53
C HIS A 63 19.33 -4.56 8.23
N TYR A 64 19.15 -3.56 7.36
CA TYR A 64 18.38 -3.70 6.13
C TYR A 64 19.12 -3.06 4.96
N ASP A 65 19.10 -3.76 3.83
CA ASP A 65 19.31 -3.18 2.50
C ASP A 65 17.94 -2.80 1.88
N LYS A 66 17.94 -2.23 0.67
CA LYS A 66 16.70 -1.78 0.01
C LYS A 66 15.74 -2.93 -0.25
N GLU A 67 16.23 -4.09 -0.66
CA GLU A 67 15.39 -5.23 -1.03
C GLU A 67 14.73 -5.85 0.20
N THR A 68 15.52 -6.07 1.26
CA THR A 68 15.06 -6.59 2.55
C THR A 68 14.12 -5.62 3.27
N ALA A 69 14.36 -4.31 3.18
CA ALA A 69 13.44 -3.29 3.72
C ALA A 69 12.09 -3.33 3.00
N VAL A 70 12.10 -3.45 1.67
CA VAL A 70 10.87 -3.57 0.87
C VAL A 70 10.13 -4.87 1.20
N ALA A 71 10.84 -6.01 1.27
CA ALA A 71 10.24 -7.29 1.66
C ALA A 71 9.59 -7.21 3.04
N ALA A 72 10.30 -6.67 4.04
CA ALA A 72 9.78 -6.48 5.39
C ALA A 72 8.55 -5.55 5.40
N PHE A 73 8.51 -4.53 4.54
CA PHE A 73 7.34 -3.66 4.39
C PHE A 73 6.13 -4.42 3.84
N TYR A 74 6.32 -5.29 2.85
CA TYR A 74 5.24 -6.14 2.36
C TYR A 74 4.72 -7.09 3.45
N GLU A 75 5.62 -7.78 4.15
CA GLU A 75 5.26 -8.79 5.15
C GLU A 75 4.65 -8.22 6.42
N LYS A 76 5.07 -7.03 6.86
CA LYS A 76 4.64 -6.47 8.15
C LYS A 76 3.58 -5.40 8.01
N ILE A 77 3.73 -4.50 7.03
CA ILE A 77 2.87 -3.33 6.90
C ILE A 77 1.73 -3.64 5.94
N LEU A 78 2.04 -4.05 4.70
CA LEU A 78 0.99 -4.32 3.70
C LEU A 78 0.15 -5.55 4.06
N ALA A 79 0.77 -6.63 4.54
CA ALA A 79 0.03 -7.83 4.95
C ALA A 79 -1.04 -7.53 6.01
N ARG A 80 -0.76 -6.62 6.96
CA ARG A 80 -1.75 -6.19 7.97
C ARG A 80 -2.87 -5.35 7.39
N VAL A 81 -2.58 -4.53 6.38
CA VAL A 81 -3.59 -3.68 5.72
C VAL A 81 -4.48 -4.52 4.80
N LEU A 82 -3.91 -5.55 4.19
CA LEU A 82 -4.56 -6.48 3.28
C LEU A 82 -5.01 -7.77 3.98
N ASP A 83 -5.07 -7.79 5.30
CA ASP A 83 -5.45 -8.97 6.06
C ASP A 83 -6.90 -9.37 5.72
N GLY A 84 -7.06 -10.59 5.19
CA GLY A 84 -8.33 -11.09 4.65
C GLY A 84 -8.67 -10.65 3.21
N ALA A 85 -7.85 -9.81 2.58
CA ALA A 85 -8.08 -9.35 1.21
C ALA A 85 -7.44 -10.30 0.19
N ARG A 86 -8.22 -10.74 -0.81
CA ARG A 86 -7.72 -11.53 -1.94
C ARG A 86 -7.24 -10.65 -3.08
N LYS A 87 -6.22 -11.10 -3.81
CA LYS A 87 -5.74 -10.41 -5.02
C LYS A 87 -6.78 -10.52 -6.13
N ILE A 88 -7.00 -9.42 -6.85
CA ILE A 88 -7.96 -9.33 -7.97
C ILE A 88 -7.29 -8.68 -9.19
N SER A 89 -7.93 -8.78 -10.34
CA SER A 89 -7.52 -8.05 -11.54
C SER A 89 -7.89 -6.56 -11.47
N GLU A 90 -7.21 -5.74 -12.28
CA GLU A 90 -7.59 -4.32 -12.47
C GLU A 90 -9.02 -4.18 -13.00
N GLN A 91 -9.42 -5.07 -13.90
CA GLN A 91 -10.77 -5.10 -14.47
C GLN A 91 -11.84 -5.39 -13.40
N GLU A 92 -11.61 -6.36 -12.53
CA GLU A 92 -12.49 -6.62 -11.37
C GLU A 92 -12.55 -5.41 -10.44
N TYR A 93 -11.42 -4.77 -10.16
CA TYR A 93 -11.37 -3.58 -9.32
C TYR A 93 -12.23 -2.46 -9.91
N ASP A 94 -12.13 -2.21 -11.21
CA ASP A 94 -12.95 -1.19 -11.88
C ASP A 94 -14.43 -1.55 -11.90
N LEU A 95 -14.80 -2.83 -12.05
CA LEU A 95 -16.19 -3.29 -11.92
C LEU A 95 -16.74 -3.04 -10.50
N ILE A 96 -15.99 -3.40 -9.47
CA ILE A 96 -16.37 -3.18 -8.06
C ILE A 96 -16.48 -1.68 -7.79
N LYS A 97 -15.47 -0.92 -8.21
CA LYS A 97 -15.45 0.54 -8.10
C LYS A 97 -16.65 1.16 -8.80
N ASN A 98 -16.99 0.76 -10.02
CA ASN A 98 -18.14 1.31 -10.75
C ASN A 98 -19.47 0.97 -10.07
N ARG A 99 -19.64 -0.26 -9.58
CA ARG A 99 -20.82 -0.66 -8.79
C ARG A 99 -20.98 0.19 -7.52
N VAL A 100 -19.87 0.50 -6.86
CA VAL A 100 -19.85 1.28 -5.61
C VAL A 100 -19.98 2.78 -5.83
N GLU A 101 -19.28 3.34 -6.82
CA GLU A 101 -19.19 4.79 -7.05
C GLU A 101 -20.35 5.34 -7.89
N VAL A 102 -20.91 4.55 -8.80
CA VAL A 102 -21.95 5.02 -9.73
C VAL A 102 -23.35 4.77 -9.19
N GLY A 103 -23.51 3.89 -8.17
CA GLY A 103 -24.80 3.59 -7.54
C GLY A 103 -25.84 3.24 -8.60
N THR A 104 -25.81 2.01 -9.12
CA THR A 104 -26.82 1.58 -10.09
C THR A 104 -28.19 1.54 -9.40
N VAL A 105 -28.96 2.61 -9.63
CA VAL A 105 -30.43 2.64 -9.53
C VAL A 105 -31.00 1.86 -10.70
#